data_AF-A0A077EPR8-F1
#
_entry.id   AF-A0A077EPR8-F1
#
_cell.length_a   1.000
_cell.length_b   1.000
_cell.length_c   1.000
_cell.angle_alpha   90.00
_cell.angle_beta   90.00
_cell.angle_gamma   90.00
#
_symmetry.space_group_name_H-M   'P 1'
#
loop_
_entity.id
_entity.type
_entity.pdbx_description
1 polymer ?
#
loop_
_entity_poly.entity_id
_entity_poly.type
_entity_poly.pdbx_seq_one_letter_code
_entity_poly.pdbx_strand_id
1 'polypeptide(L)' 'PLSTNTIFSDKSSYRELSEIAEQAKRRAEMARLRELNTLKGHVESVVKLKGLDIDTIQQHYTL' A
#
# COMPACT_ATOMS: atom_id res chain seq x y z
N PRO A 1 -40.20 -4.62 9.38
CA PRO A 1 -39.22 -4.94 8.30
C PRO A 1 -37.93 -4.12 8.44
N LEU A 2 -36.98 -4.59 9.27
CA LEU A 2 -35.65 -3.98 9.48
C LEU A 2 -34.51 -4.94 9.09
N SER A 3 -34.81 -6.22 8.84
CA SER A 3 -33.83 -7.30 8.70
C SER A 3 -33.23 -7.43 7.30
N THR A 4 -33.85 -6.86 6.26
CA THR A 4 -33.34 -6.94 4.88
C THR A 4 -32.33 -5.85 4.54
N ASN A 5 -32.42 -4.69 5.22
CA ASN A 5 -31.57 -3.53 4.94
C ASN A 5 -30.15 -3.72 5.50
N THR A 6 -30.02 -4.38 6.66
CA THR A 6 -28.73 -4.73 7.26
C THR A 6 -27.97 -5.76 6.42
N ILE A 7 -28.66 -6.78 5.91
CA ILE A 7 -28.05 -7.82 5.05
C ILE A 7 -27.54 -7.24 3.72
N PHE A 8 -28.24 -6.24 3.15
CA PHE A 8 -27.77 -5.54 1.96
C PHE A 8 -26.54 -4.66 2.24
N SER A 9 -26.49 -3.99 3.39
CA SER A 9 -25.35 -3.18 3.83
C SER A 9 -24.08 -4.02 4.08
N ASP A 10 -24.20 -5.18 4.72
CA ASP A 10 -23.06 -6.08 4.98
C ASP A 10 -22.46 -6.64 3.70
N LYS A 11 -23.30 -6.96 2.70
CA LYS A 11 -22.85 -7.40 1.38
C LYS A 11 -22.15 -6.28 0.60
N SER A 12 -22.54 -5.02 0.78
CA SER A 12 -21.83 -3.86 0.22
C SER A 12 -20.48 -3.69 0.89
N SER A 13 -20.44 -3.72 2.22
CA SER A 13 -19.23 -3.60 3.03
C SER A 13 -18.19 -4.67 2.67
N TYR A 14 -18.59 -5.93 2.48
CA TYR A 14 -17.67 -6.99 2.07
C TYR A 14 -17.06 -6.76 0.69
N ARG A 15 -17.83 -6.21 -0.27
CA ARG A 15 -17.32 -5.86 -1.60
C ARG A 15 -16.32 -4.72 -1.52
N GLU A 16 -16.64 -3.67 -0.79
CA GLU A 16 -15.74 -2.52 -0.56
C GLU A 16 -14.45 -2.97 0.12
N LEU A 17 -14.53 -3.82 1.15
CA LEU A 17 -13.35 -4.40 1.81
C LEU A 17 -12.52 -5.27 0.86
N SER A 18 -13.18 -6.07 0.02
CA SER A 18 -12.49 -6.88 -1.01
C SER A 18 -11.77 -6.00 -2.02
N GLU A 19 -12.38 -4.90 -2.45
CA GLU A 19 -11.77 -3.93 -3.36
C GLU A 19 -10.58 -3.22 -2.72
N ILE A 20 -10.69 -2.81 -1.46
CA ILE A 20 -9.60 -2.21 -0.69
C ILE A 20 -8.44 -3.21 -0.55
N ALA A 21 -8.73 -4.49 -0.26
CA ALA A 21 -7.71 -5.52 -0.16
C ALA A 21 -6.96 -5.72 -1.49
N GLU A 22 -7.67 -5.78 -2.62
CA GLU A 22 -7.07 -5.88 -3.96
C GLU A 22 -6.26 -4.64 -4.35
N GLN A 23 -6.71 -3.45 -3.96
CA GLN A 23 -5.93 -2.22 -4.13
C GLN A 23 -4.66 -2.23 -3.26
N ALA A 24 -4.77 -2.63 -2.00
CA ALA A 24 -3.64 -2.74 -1.08
C ALA A 24 -2.58 -3.72 -1.61
N LYS A 25 -3.02 -4.89 -2.10
CA LYS A 25 -2.15 -5.90 -2.73
C LYS A 25 -1.39 -5.34 -3.93
N ARG A 26 -2.06 -4.62 -4.84
CA ARG A 26 -1.42 -3.98 -5.99
C ARG A 26 -0.40 -2.92 -5.57
N ARG A 27 -0.72 -2.09 -4.57
CA ARG A 27 0.20 -1.09 -4.03
C ARG A 27 1.44 -1.73 -3.38
N ALA A 28 1.26 -2.82 -2.64
CA ALA A 28 2.35 -3.57 -2.03
C ALA A 28 3.30 -4.14 -3.09
N GLU A 29 2.78 -4.73 -4.17
CA GLU A 29 3.63 -5.26 -5.25
C GLU A 29 4.39 -4.14 -5.98
N MET A 30 3.73 -3.00 -6.25
CA MET A 30 4.43 -1.83 -6.80
C MET A 30 5.56 -1.35 -5.90
N ALA A 31 5.35 -1.31 -4.58
CA ALA A 31 6.40 -0.94 -3.62
C ALA A 31 7.56 -1.95 -3.63
N ARG A 32 7.26 -3.24 -3.63
CA ARG A 32 8.25 -4.32 -3.71
C ARG A 32 9.09 -4.23 -4.98
N LEU A 33 8.46 -4.00 -6.13
CA LEU A 33 9.17 -3.84 -7.40
C LEU A 33 10.04 -2.58 -7.42
N ARG A 34 9.58 -1.48 -6.81
CA ARG A 34 10.40 -0.26 -6.68
C ARG A 34 11.59 -0.47 -5.76
N GLU A 35 11.41 -1.15 -4.64
CA GLU A 35 12.50 -1.52 -3.74
C GLU A 35 13.55 -2.39 -4.44
N LEU A 36 13.11 -3.35 -5.25
CA LEU A 36 13.99 -4.26 -5.96
C LEU A 36 14.71 -3.64 -7.15
N ASN A 37 14.02 -2.84 -7.96
CA ASN A 37 14.49 -2.41 -9.28
C ASN A 37 14.86 -0.93 -9.35
N THR A 38 14.78 -0.20 -8.23
CA THR A 38 15.24 1.19 -8.18
C THR A 38 16.18 1.39 -7.02
N LEU A 39 17.31 2.06 -7.27
CA LEU A 39 18.18 2.50 -6.17
C LEU A 39 17.42 3.34 -5.14
N LYS A 40 16.44 4.15 -5.60
CA LYS A 40 15.56 4.94 -4.73
C LYS A 40 14.85 4.07 -3.70
N GLY A 41 14.11 3.08 -4.18
CA GLY A 41 13.27 2.23 -3.34
C GLY A 41 14.12 1.40 -2.37
N HIS A 42 15.28 0.93 -2.82
CA HIS A 42 16.20 0.20 -1.95
C HIS A 42 16.71 1.08 -0.81
N VAL A 43 17.19 2.29 -1.11
CA VAL A 43 17.70 3.22 -0.10
C VAL A 43 16.59 3.64 0.86
N GLU A 44 15.41 4.03 0.36
CA GLU A 44 14.26 4.39 1.20
C GLU A 44 13.86 3.26 2.15
N SER A 45 13.86 2.00 1.69
CA SER A 45 13.56 0.82 2.52
C SER A 45 14.60 0.61 3.61
N VAL A 46 15.90 0.64 3.27
CA VAL A 46 16.99 0.44 4.23
C VAL A 46 17.02 1.52 5.31
N VAL A 47 16.83 2.78 4.91
CA VAL A 47 16.77 3.93 5.83
C VAL A 47 15.62 3.75 6.82
N LYS A 48 14.44 3.39 6.33
CA LYS A 48 13.27 3.10 7.18
C LYS A 48 13.51 1.93 8.12
N LEU A 49 14.05 0.80 7.63
CA LEU A 49 14.33 -0.39 8.43
C LEU A 49 15.37 -0.13 9.52
N LYS A 50 16.32 0.77 9.26
CA LYS A 50 17.36 1.15 10.22
C LYS A 50 16.96 2.30 11.14
N GLY A 51 15.78 2.88 10.95
CA GLY A 51 15.32 4.02 11.76
C GLY A 51 16.22 5.25 11.63
N LEU A 52 16.86 5.43 10.47
CA LEU A 52 17.69 6.61 10.20
C LEU A 52 16.76 7.78 9.85
N ASP A 53 16.91 8.89 10.56
CA ASP A 53 16.20 10.12 10.26
C ASP A 53 16.93 10.86 9.14
N ILE A 54 16.48 10.65 7.91
CA ILE A 54 17.01 11.34 6.74
C ILE A 54 15.83 12.10 6.15
N ASP A 55 15.65 13.34 6.61
CA ASP A 55 14.65 14.29 6.13
C ASP A 55 14.51 14.17 4.61
N THR A 56 13.29 13.83 4.18
CA THR A 56 12.84 13.59 2.80
C THR A 56 13.83 14.05 1.74
N ILE A 57 14.85 13.23 1.49
CA ILE A 57 15.92 13.66 0.59
C ILE A 57 15.27 13.86 -0.78
N GLN A 58 15.28 15.11 -1.26
CA GLN A 58 14.73 15.43 -2.57
C GLN A 58 15.70 14.89 -3.62
N GLN A 59 15.57 13.60 -3.96
CA GLN A 59 16.50 12.87 -4.82
C GLN A 59 15.75 12.27 -6.01
N HIS A 60 16.39 12.42 -7.17
CA HIS A 60 16.03 11.73 -8.40
C HIS A 60 16.87 10.46 -8.50
N TYR A 61 16.25 9.30 -8.31
CA TYR A 61 16.91 8.00 -8.42
C TYR A 61 16.08 7.03 -9.27
N THR A 62 16.79 6.40 -10.20
CA THR A 62 16.47 5.42 -11.27
C THR A 62 17.84 4.86 -11.67
N LEU A 63 18.08 3.80 -12.42
CA LEU A 63 17.60 2.42 -12.28
C LEU A 63 18.39 1.79 -11.12
#